data_AF-A0A924G0C8-F1
#
_entry.id   AF-A0A924G0C8-F1
#
_cell.length_a   1.000
_cell.length_b   1.000
_cell.length_c   1.000
_cell.angle_alpha   90.00
_cell.angle_beta   90.00
_cell.angle_gamma   90.00
#
_symmetry.space_group_name_H-M   'P 1'
#
loop_
_entity.id
_entity.type
_entity.pdbx_description
1 polymer ?
#
loop_
_entity_poly.entity_id
_entity_poly.type
_entity_poly.pdbx_seq_one_letter_code
_entity_poly.pdbx_strand_id
1 'polypeptide(L)' 'GRAYDIAVGQVDIGNAATPMTDRMVNGPGVMQPDGTQKQEPRMDSKAVGDAVAYMAGLPLDANVLFMTVMATKMPFVGRG' A
#
# COMPACT_ATOMS: atom_id res chain seq x y z
N GLY A 1 15.78 -18.40 7.27
CA GLY A 1 16.23 -17.33 6.38
C GLY A 1 17.64 -17.59 5.91
N ARG A 2 18.63 -17.02 6.61
CA ARG A 2 20.04 -16.95 6.15
C ARG A 2 20.78 -18.27 5.92
N ALA A 3 20.43 -19.36 6.60
CA ALA A 3 21.08 -20.67 6.36
C ALA A 3 20.55 -21.40 5.10
N TYR A 4 19.46 -20.89 4.51
CA TYR A 4 18.73 -21.54 3.42
C TYR A 4 18.45 -20.59 2.25
N ASP A 5 19.10 -19.42 2.23
CA ASP A 5 18.89 -18.37 1.21
C ASP A 5 17.40 -17.99 1.00
N ILE A 6 16.63 -17.99 2.09
CA ILE A 6 15.22 -17.58 2.09
C ILE A 6 15.11 -16.12 2.54
N ALA A 7 14.68 -15.26 1.62
CA ALA A 7 14.27 -13.88 1.89
C ALA A 7 12.76 -13.80 2.19
N VAL A 8 12.37 -12.89 3.09
CA VAL A 8 10.98 -12.61 3.46
C VAL A 8 10.81 -11.10 3.59
N GLY A 9 9.70 -10.58 3.06
CA GLY A 9 9.36 -9.17 3.15
C GLY A 9 7.86 -8.95 3.22
N GLN A 10 7.46 -7.74 3.62
CA GLN A 10 6.08 -7.28 3.66
C GLN A 10 5.93 -5.97 2.88
N VAL A 11 4.83 -5.86 2.12
CA VAL A 11 4.42 -4.62 1.46
C VAL A 11 3.06 -4.18 1.98
N ASP A 12 3.02 -3.00 2.58
CA ASP A 12 1.80 -2.34 3.03
C ASP A 12 1.28 -1.41 1.92
N ILE A 13 0.02 -1.59 1.54
CA ILE A 13 -0.59 -0.89 0.40
C ILE A 13 -1.66 0.09 0.90
N GLY A 14 -1.45 1.38 0.63
CA GLY A 14 -2.38 2.45 0.91
C GLY A 14 -3.19 2.89 -0.31
N ASN A 15 -4.49 2.64 -0.31
CA ASN A 15 -5.46 3.17 -1.29
C ASN A 15 -5.07 2.92 -2.77
N ALA A 16 -4.72 1.68 -3.13
CA ALA A 16 -4.55 1.29 -4.54
C ALA A 16 -5.91 1.15 -5.26
N ALA A 17 -6.05 1.72 -6.44
CA ALA A 17 -7.26 1.68 -7.25
C ALA A 17 -7.56 0.26 -7.75
N THR A 18 -8.47 -0.40 -7.02
CA THR A 18 -8.98 -1.76 -7.25
C THR A 18 -10.46 -1.82 -6.83
N PRO A 19 -11.25 -2.83 -7.25
CA PRO A 19 -12.63 -2.97 -6.79
C PRO A 19 -12.82 -2.94 -5.27
N MET A 20 -11.85 -3.48 -4.50
CA MET A 20 -11.88 -3.45 -3.03
C MET A 20 -11.87 -2.04 -2.43
N THR A 21 -11.37 -1.05 -3.17
CA THR A 21 -11.22 0.35 -2.73
C THR A 21 -12.25 1.28 -3.37
N ASP A 22 -13.20 0.77 -4.17
CA ASP A 22 -14.19 1.62 -4.83
C ASP A 22 -15.05 2.41 -3.84
N ARG A 23 -15.32 1.83 -2.66
CA ARG A 23 -15.99 2.53 -1.55
C ARG A 23 -15.26 3.79 -1.07
N MET A 24 -13.96 3.92 -1.32
CA MET A 24 -13.17 5.10 -0.93
C MET A 24 -13.48 6.31 -1.82
N VAL A 25 -13.98 6.10 -3.04
CA VAL A 25 -14.29 7.19 -3.99
C VAL A 25 -15.78 7.26 -4.35
N ASN A 26 -16.55 6.21 -4.07
CA ASN A 26 -17.98 6.16 -4.34
C ASN A 26 -18.81 6.48 -3.09
N GLY A 27 -20.03 7.00 -3.29
CA GLY A 27 -20.94 7.30 -2.20
C GLY A 27 -20.35 8.28 -1.18
N PRO A 28 -20.60 8.09 0.13
CA PRO A 28 -20.10 8.99 1.17
C PRO A 28 -18.59 8.81 1.49
N GLY A 29 -17.92 7.81 0.90
CA GLY A 29 -16.52 7.49 1.18
C GLY A 29 -16.33 6.57 2.39
N VAL A 30 -15.23 6.76 3.11
CA VAL A 30 -14.82 5.94 4.26
C VAL A 30 -14.69 6.76 5.55
N MET A 31 -14.83 6.07 6.68
CA MET A 31 -14.89 6.69 8.00
C MET A 31 -13.53 7.29 8.38
N GLN A 32 -13.58 8.55 8.82
CA GLN A 32 -12.44 9.29 9.32
C GLN A 32 -12.39 9.24 10.86
N PRO A 33 -11.25 9.58 11.49
CA PRO A 33 -11.12 9.57 12.95
C PRO A 33 -12.14 10.47 13.67
N ASP A 34 -12.55 11.58 13.03
CA ASP A 34 -13.58 12.49 13.51
C ASP A 34 -15.02 11.93 13.39
N GLY A 35 -15.17 10.66 12.97
CA GLY A 35 -16.45 9.98 12.78
C GLY A 35 -17.18 10.35 11.48
N THR A 36 -16.67 11.29 10.69
CA THR A 36 -17.28 11.69 9.42
C THR A 36 -16.96 10.69 8.30
N GLN A 37 -17.80 10.64 7.27
CA GLN A 37 -17.53 9.89 6.04
C GLN A 37 -16.91 10.83 5.00
N LYS A 38 -15.75 10.48 4.46
CA LYS A 38 -15.07 11.28 3.42
C LYS A 38 -14.48 10.39 2.34
N GLN A 39 -14.49 10.88 1.10
CA GLN A 39 -13.79 10.22 0.01
C GLN A 39 -12.27 10.36 0.21
N GLU A 40 -11.53 9.29 -0.09
CA GLU A 40 -10.08 9.26 0.00
C GLU A 40 -9.45 9.09 -1.38
N PRO A 41 -8.33 9.80 -1.66
CA PRO A 41 -7.62 9.65 -2.92
C PRO A 41 -7.03 8.24 -3.03
N ARG A 42 -6.94 7.76 -4.28
CA ARG A 42 -6.33 6.50 -4.64
C ARG A 42 -5.12 6.71 -5.56
N MET A 43 -4.20 5.76 -5.56
CA MET A 43 -3.12 5.66 -6.55
C MET A 43 -3.46 4.59 -7.58
N ASP A 44 -2.86 4.68 -8.76
CA ASP A 44 -2.90 3.58 -9.74
C ASP A 44 -2.32 2.30 -9.11
N SER A 45 -3.01 1.17 -9.27
CA SER A 45 -2.55 -0.13 -8.78
C SER A 45 -1.26 -0.61 -9.47
N LYS A 46 -0.89 -0.04 -10.62
CA LYS A 46 0.41 -0.26 -11.24
C LYS A 46 1.58 0.02 -10.28
N ALA A 47 1.47 1.05 -9.43
CA ALA A 47 2.50 1.38 -8.46
C ALA A 47 2.76 0.23 -7.46
N VAL A 48 1.72 -0.54 -7.11
CA VAL A 48 1.85 -1.76 -6.28
C VAL A 48 2.58 -2.85 -7.05
N GLY A 49 2.20 -3.07 -8.31
CA GLY A 49 2.85 -4.06 -9.18
C GLY A 49 4.34 -3.77 -9.35
N ASP A 50 4.69 -2.51 -9.60
CA ASP A 50 6.08 -2.06 -9.74
C ASP A 50 6.87 -2.27 -8.44
N ALA A 51 6.26 -2.01 -7.28
CA ALA A 51 6.88 -2.25 -5.97
C ALA A 51 7.18 -3.74 -5.73
N VAL A 52 6.21 -4.63 -6.01
CA VAL A 52 6.39 -6.08 -5.90
C VAL A 52 7.45 -6.58 -6.88
N ALA A 53 7.44 -6.09 -8.12
CA ALA A 53 8.44 -6.45 -9.13
C ALA A 53 9.86 -6.03 -8.71
N TYR A 54 10.01 -4.84 -8.10
CA TYR A 54 11.28 -4.41 -7.53
C TYR A 54 11.74 -5.34 -6.40
N MET A 55 10.87 -5.65 -5.43
CA MET A 55 11.22 -6.55 -4.31
C MET A 55 11.63 -7.94 -4.80
N ALA A 56 10.91 -8.49 -5.77
CA ALA A 56 11.19 -9.81 -6.34
C ALA A 56 12.41 -9.82 -7.29
N GLY A 57 12.78 -8.67 -7.84
CA GLY A 57 13.92 -8.52 -8.74
C GLY A 57 15.27 -8.41 -8.02
N LEU A 58 15.29 -8.36 -6.69
CA LEU A 58 16.53 -8.29 -5.91
C LEU A 58 17.28 -9.63 -5.91
N PRO A 59 18.63 -9.61 -5.92
CA PRO A 59 19.42 -10.81 -5.66
C PRO A 59 19.20 -11.33 -4.23
N LEU A 60 19.42 -12.62 -3.97
CA LEU A 60 19.15 -13.25 -2.67
C LEU A 60 20.02 -12.74 -1.50
N ASP A 61 21.08 -11.99 -1.79
CA ASP A 61 21.90 -11.28 -0.80
C ASP A 61 21.31 -9.92 -0.37
N ALA A 62 20.24 -9.46 -1.04
CA ALA A 62 19.49 -8.25 -0.72
C ALA A 62 18.02 -8.58 -0.40
N ASN A 63 17.43 -7.83 0.52
CA ASN A 63 16.03 -8.02 0.89
C ASN A 63 15.37 -6.71 1.32
N VAL A 64 14.14 -6.49 0.89
CA VAL A 64 13.26 -5.46 1.44
C VAL A 64 12.40 -6.11 2.51
N LEU A 65 12.72 -5.86 3.77
CA LEU A 65 11.97 -6.43 4.88
C LEU A 65 10.58 -5.78 5.01
N PHE A 66 10.50 -4.45 4.86
CA PHE A 66 9.27 -3.67 4.92
C PHE A 66 9.26 -2.61 3.83
N MET A 67 8.12 -2.45 3.17
CA MET A 67 7.85 -1.36 2.24
C MET A 67 6.41 -0.87 2.44
N THR A 68 6.20 0.43 2.41
CA THR A 68 4.86 1.02 2.32
C THR A 68 4.75 1.79 1.01
N VAL A 69 3.74 1.47 0.20
CA VAL A 69 3.40 2.22 -1.01
C VAL A 69 1.96 2.70 -0.88
N MET A 70 1.73 4.00 -1.05
CA MET A 70 0.45 4.61 -0.70
C MET A 70 0.10 5.78 -1.60
N ALA A 71 -1.20 6.04 -1.76
CA ALA A 71 -1.66 7.26 -2.40
C ALA A 71 -1.15 8.49 -1.63
N THR A 72 -0.35 9.33 -2.29
CA THR A 72 0.41 10.42 -1.66
C THR A 72 -0.46 11.38 -0.83
N LYS A 73 -1.70 11.60 -1.25
CA LYS A 73 -2.65 12.50 -0.60
C LYS A 73 -3.58 11.81 0.40
N MET A 74 -3.44 10.50 0.64
CA MET A 74 -4.30 9.82 1.62
C MET A 74 -3.91 10.24 3.04
N PRO A 75 -4.89 10.43 3.94
CA PRO A 75 -4.63 10.83 5.31
C PRO A 75 -4.14 9.61 6.10
N PHE A 76 -2.84 9.32 6.02
CA PHE A 76 -2.20 8.23 6.78
C PHE A 76 -1.19 8.78 7.80
N VAL A 77 -0.13 9.45 7.33
CA VAL A 77 0.94 10.02 8.18
C VAL A 77 0.50 11.30 8.92
N GLY A 78 -0.80 11.53 9.03
CA GLY A 78 -1.42 12.61 9.79
C GLY A 78 -2.88 12.31 10.14
N ARG A 79 -3.29 11.04 10.09
CA ARG A 79 -4.65 10.61 10.46
C ARG A 79 -4.77 10.73 11.97
N GLY A 80 -5.56 11.71 12.43
CA GLY A 80 -5.84 12.00 13.83
C GLY A 80 -7.17 12.75 13.94
#